data_AF-A0A3P6Q1J5-F1
#
_entry.id   AF-A0A3P6Q1J5-F1
#
_cell.length_a   1.000
_cell.length_b   1.000
_cell.length_c   1.000
_cell.angle_alpha   90.00
_cell.angle_beta   90.00
_cell.angle_gamma   90.00
#
_symmetry.space_group_name_H-M   'P 1'
#
loop_
_entity.id
_entity.type
_entity.pdbx_description
1 polymer ?
#
loop_
_entity_poly.entity_id
_entity_poly.type
_entity_poly.pdbx_seq_one_letter_code
_entity_poly.pdbx_strand_id
1 'polypeptide(L)'
;MLADVAQLEETERLISRPLGNFDDVAAVMDAINHFHGYEVTADMTIFRSEEAAALMGKYQPPLPRGLLDSIEAARYSFNRVTEHAKNAMNDLLTAQNSFSEKLTTSADEILAAKTNFINAFQTVSFRLSVVFFFSCDRYLLLSPF
;
A
#
# COMPACT_ATOMS: atom_id res chain seq x y z
N MET A 1 28.41 12.34 2.65
CA MET A 1 27.88 13.21 3.73
C MET A 1 26.87 14.21 3.19
N LEU A 2 27.23 15.29 2.48
CA LEU A 2 26.22 16.27 2.05
C LEU A 2 25.18 15.71 1.04
N ALA A 3 25.56 14.76 0.19
CA ALA A 3 24.65 14.11 -0.74
C ALA A 3 23.60 13.24 -0.02
N ASP A 4 24.01 12.52 1.03
CA ASP A 4 23.14 11.59 1.75
C ASP A 4 22.07 12.34 2.57
N VAL A 5 22.38 13.53 3.08
CA VAL A 5 21.43 14.37 3.83
C VAL A 5 20.38 14.99 2.91
N ALA A 6 20.76 15.39 1.70
CA ALA A 6 19.80 15.88 0.70
C ALA A 6 18.83 14.77 0.23
N GLN A 7 19.32 13.54 0.12
CA GLN A 7 18.48 12.38 -0.20
C GLN A 7 17.51 12.02 0.93
N LEU A 8 17.93 12.17 2.19
CA LEU A 8 17.08 12.03 3.37
C LEU A 8 15.92 13.05 3.37
N GLU A 9 16.19 14.31 3.05
CA GLU A 9 15.18 15.37 3.04
C GLU A 9 14.17 15.20 1.88
N GLU A 10 14.64 14.76 0.71
CA GLU A 10 13.75 14.41 -0.41
C GLU A 10 12.86 13.22 -0.06
N THR A 11 13.44 12.19 0.56
CA THR A 11 12.69 11.03 1.05
C THR A 11 11.62 11.45 2.06
N GLU A 12 11.96 12.31 3.02
CA GLU A 12 11.00 12.85 4.00
C GLU A 12 9.84 13.56 3.30
N ARG A 13 10.13 14.43 2.33
CA ARG A 13 9.13 15.16 1.56
C ARG A 13 8.18 14.24 0.80
N LEU A 14 8.71 13.20 0.17
CA LEU A 14 7.91 12.24 -0.62
C LEU A 14 7.02 11.38 0.27
N ILE A 15 7.52 10.94 1.42
CA ILE A 15 6.78 10.10 2.36
C ILE A 15 5.69 10.89 3.09
N SER A 16 5.86 12.20 3.31
CA SER A 16 4.83 13.04 3.95
C SER A 16 3.62 13.35 3.06
N ARG A 17 3.60 12.88 1.81
CA ARG A 17 2.48 13.10 0.90
C ARG A 17 1.26 12.27 1.35
N PRO A 18 0.05 12.88 1.45
CA PRO A 18 -1.14 12.14 1.81
C PRO A 18 -1.50 11.10 0.73
N LEU A 19 -1.93 9.92 1.17
CA LEU A 19 -2.33 8.81 0.31
C LEU A 19 -3.76 9.03 -0.20
N GLY A 20 -3.91 9.75 -1.31
CA GLY A 20 -5.21 10.03 -1.93
C GLY A 20 -5.54 9.13 -3.11
N ASN A 21 -4.56 8.86 -3.97
CA ASN A 21 -4.71 8.10 -5.20
C ASN A 21 -3.72 6.93 -5.27
N PHE A 22 -3.97 5.98 -6.18
CA PHE A 22 -3.06 4.87 -6.47
C PHE A 22 -1.67 5.35 -6.89
N ASP A 23 -1.59 6.45 -7.66
CA ASP A 23 -0.31 7.06 -8.03
C ASP A 23 0.47 7.58 -6.82
N ASP A 24 -0.22 8.07 -5.78
CA ASP A 24 0.41 8.52 -4.54
C ASP A 24 0.99 7.32 -3.77
N VAL A 25 0.24 6.22 -3.71
CA VAL A 25 0.69 4.96 -3.10
C VAL A 25 1.95 4.43 -3.79
N ALA A 26 1.96 4.44 -5.13
CA ALA A 26 3.12 4.01 -5.92
C ALA A 26 4.34 4.91 -5.67
N ALA A 27 4.15 6.24 -5.65
CA ALA A 27 5.22 7.19 -5.38
C ALA A 27 5.82 7.04 -3.97
N VAL A 28 4.97 6.87 -2.95
CA VAL A 28 5.44 6.66 -1.56
C VAL A 28 6.16 5.32 -1.42
N MET A 29 5.65 4.25 -2.02
CA MET A 29 6.33 2.95 -2.02
C MET A 29 7.68 2.97 -2.72
N ASP A 30 7.80 3.66 -3.85
CA ASP A 30 9.06 3.79 -4.58
C ASP A 30 10.08 4.62 -3.78
N ALA A 31 9.64 5.72 -3.15
CA ALA A 31 10.48 6.52 -2.25
C ALA A 31 11.00 5.69 -1.06
N ILE A 32 10.14 4.88 -0.45
CA ILE A 32 10.54 4.01 0.67
C ILE A 32 11.50 2.90 0.22
N ASN A 33 11.28 2.28 -0.95
CA ASN A 33 12.20 1.30 -1.50
C ASN A 33 13.56 1.92 -1.83
N HIS A 34 13.57 3.14 -2.37
CA HIS A 34 14.79 3.88 -2.61
C HIS A 34 15.54 4.14 -1.29
N PHE A 35 14.83 4.61 -0.26
CA PHE A 35 15.36 4.82 1.09
C PHE A 35 16.03 3.56 1.64
N HIS A 36 15.33 2.42 1.62
CA HIS A 36 15.86 1.14 2.08
C HIS A 36 17.10 0.67 1.31
N GLY A 37 17.25 1.08 0.04
CA GLY A 37 18.42 0.76 -0.77
C GLY A 37 19.72 1.39 -0.27
N TYR A 38 19.64 2.56 0.38
CA TYR A 38 20.82 3.28 0.90
C TYR A 38 20.83 3.45 2.42
N GLU A 39 19.74 3.14 3.12
CA GLU A 39 19.57 3.30 4.57
C GLU A 39 20.75 2.71 5.37
N VAL A 40 21.11 1.46 5.09
CA VAL A 40 22.22 0.77 5.78
C VAL A 40 23.56 1.46 5.54
N THR A 41 23.78 1.97 4.33
CA THR A 41 25.03 2.66 3.98
C THR A 41 25.12 4.02 4.67
N ALA A 42 24.00 4.75 4.72
CA ALA A 42 23.89 6.01 5.43
C ALA A 42 24.11 5.83 6.94
N ASP A 43 23.44 4.85 7.56
CA ASP A 43 23.59 4.53 8.98
C ASP A 43 25.03 4.18 9.34
N MET A 44 25.66 3.29 8.56
CA MET A 44 27.06 2.90 8.75
C MET A 44 28.02 4.09 8.63
N THR A 45 27.72 5.06 7.76
CA THR A 45 28.55 6.26 7.58
C THR A 45 28.42 7.21 8.78
N ILE A 46 27.20 7.41 9.28
CA ILE A 46 26.97 8.22 10.49
C ILE A 46 27.64 7.54 11.70
N PHE A 47 27.47 6.22 11.85
CA PHE A 47 28.05 5.45 12.94
C PHE A 47 29.59 5.55 12.99
N ARG A 48 30.25 5.37 11.84
CA ARG A 48 31.71 5.53 11.74
C ARG A 48 32.16 6.94 12.11
N SER A 49 31.35 7.95 11.78
CA SER A 49 31.66 9.35 12.09
C SER A 49 31.55 9.63 13.59
N GLU A 50 30.54 9.05 14.25
CA GLU A 50 30.38 9.12 15.71
C GLU A 50 31.52 8.41 16.44
N GLU A 51 31.90 7.20 16.00
CA GLU A 51 33.02 6.46 16.58
C GLU A 51 34.35 7.21 16.40
N ALA A 52 34.60 7.77 15.20
CA ALA A 52 35.78 8.57 14.95
C ALA A 52 35.81 9.83 15.83
N ALA A 53 34.68 10.52 15.99
CA ALA A 53 34.58 11.69 16.86
C ALA A 53 34.83 11.33 18.34
N ALA A 54 34.30 10.19 18.80
CA ALA A 54 34.52 9.69 20.15
C ALA A 54 35.99 9.30 20.41
N LEU A 55 36.66 8.69 19.43
CA LEU A 55 38.08 8.36 19.50
C LEU A 55 38.96 9.61 19.51
N MET A 56 38.65 10.59 18.65
CA MET A 56 39.39 11.86 18.62
C MET A 56 39.25 12.61 19.95
N GLY A 57 38.07 12.64 20.56
CA GLY A 57 37.89 13.22 21.90
C GLY A 57 38.69 12.55 23.02
N LYS A 58 39.10 11.28 22.84
CA LYS A 58 39.89 10.52 23.82
C LYS A 58 41.39 10.61 23.60
N TYR A 59 41.85 10.63 22.35
CA TYR A 59 43.27 10.41 22.01
C TYR A 59 43.91 11.55 21.20
N GLN A 60 43.14 12.55 20.75
CA GLN A 60 43.61 13.65 19.91
C GLN A 60 43.01 14.99 20.37
N PRO A 61 43.47 16.14 19.84
CA PRO A 61 42.80 17.41 20.12
C PRO A 61 41.31 17.34 19.73
N PRO A 62 40.40 17.88 20.57
CA PRO A 62 38.97 17.79 20.35
C PRO A 62 38.56 18.42 19.02
N LEU A 63 37.62 17.77 18.33
CA LEU A 63 37.02 18.31 17.11
C LEU A 63 36.28 19.63 17.40
N PRO A 64 36.21 20.55 16.42
CA PRO A 64 35.43 21.77 16.56
C PRO A 64 33.96 21.43 16.83
N ARG A 65 33.33 22.17 17.77
CA ARG A 65 31.95 21.92 18.22
C ARG A 65 30.95 21.84 17.07
N GLY A 66 31.05 22.73 16.08
CA GLY A 66 30.14 22.71 14.94
C GLY A 66 30.16 21.42 14.12
N LEU A 67 31.28 20.68 14.11
CA LEU A 67 31.33 19.37 13.46
C LEU A 67 30.65 18.29 14.30
N LEU A 68 30.82 18.32 15.63
CA LEU A 68 30.10 17.42 16.54
C LEU A 68 28.59 17.63 16.43
N ASP A 69 28.14 18.89 16.45
CA ASP A 69 26.73 19.26 16.29
C ASP A 69 26.18 18.78 14.94
N SER A 70 26.99 18.82 13.88
CA SER A 70 26.57 18.33 12.56
C SER A 70 26.41 16.81 12.49
N ILE A 71 27.24 16.05 13.21
CA ILE A 71 27.14 14.58 13.29
C ILE A 71 25.89 14.21 14.09
N GLU A 72 25.62 14.90 15.20
CA GLU A 72 24.42 14.69 16.01
C GLU A 72 23.14 15.06 15.23
N ALA A 73 23.16 16.17 14.48
CA ALA A 73 22.05 16.55 13.59
C ALA A 73 21.81 15.51 12.48
N ALA A 74 22.87 14.92 11.92
CA ALA A 74 22.75 13.85 10.92
C ALA A 74 22.10 12.59 11.51
N ARG A 75 22.49 12.19 12.73
CA ARG A 75 21.85 11.07 13.44
C ARG A 75 20.39 11.33 13.74
N TYR A 76 20.06 12.53 14.21
CA TYR A 76 18.69 12.93 14.52
C TYR A 76 17.80 12.92 13.27
N SER A 77 18.26 13.52 12.16
CA SER A 77 17.51 13.54 10.90
C SER A 77 17.32 12.13 10.32
N PHE A 78 18.34 11.28 10.37
CA PHE A 78 18.23 9.88 9.95
C PHE A 78 17.15 9.13 10.74
N ASN A 79 17.19 9.20 12.08
CA ASN A 79 16.20 8.53 12.93
C ASN A 79 14.78 9.03 12.67
N ARG A 80 14.61 10.34 12.45
CA ARG A 80 13.32 10.95 12.13
C ARG A 80 12.75 10.38 10.82
N VAL A 81 13.56 10.31 9.77
CA VAL A 81 13.12 9.77 8.47
C VAL A 81 12.83 8.27 8.57
N THR A 82 13.63 7.49 9.28
CA THR A 82 13.37 6.05 9.50
C THR A 82 12.05 5.83 10.25
N GLU A 83 11.76 6.63 11.29
CA GLU A 83 10.49 6.54 12.01
C GLU A 83 9.30 6.91 11.10
N HIS A 84 9.44 7.99 10.34
CA HIS A 84 8.41 8.44 9.40
C HIS A 84 8.15 7.41 8.29
N ALA A 85 9.19 6.78 7.75
CA ALA A 85 9.08 5.70 6.77
C ALA A 85 8.31 4.49 7.33
N LYS A 86 8.58 4.09 8.59
CA LYS A 86 7.83 3.02 9.27
C LYS A 86 6.35 3.37 9.44
N ASN A 87 6.04 4.60 9.80
CA ASN A 87 4.65 5.05 9.95
C ASN A 87 3.92 5.04 8.60
N ALA A 88 4.55 5.56 7.54
CA ALA A 88 3.99 5.51 6.20
C ALA A 88 3.79 4.08 5.68
N MET A 89 4.69 3.14 6.00
CA MET A 89 4.46 1.72 5.71
C MET A 89 3.23 1.16 6.43
N ASN A 90 3.03 1.51 7.70
CA ASN A 90 1.84 1.09 8.45
C ASN A 90 0.55 1.66 7.84
N ASP A 91 0.58 2.91 7.39
CA ASP A 91 -0.54 3.55 6.71
C ASP A 91 -0.85 2.85 5.38
N LEU A 92 0.17 2.49 4.61
CA LEU A 92 0.05 1.74 3.37
C LEU A 92 -0.54 0.34 3.59
N LEU A 93 -0.09 -0.38 4.62
CA LEU A 93 -0.65 -1.68 4.99
C LEU A 93 -2.13 -1.57 5.40
N THR A 94 -2.47 -0.53 6.14
CA THR A 94 -3.85 -0.26 6.56
C THR A 94 -4.74 0.04 5.35
N ALA A 95 -4.26 0.88 4.42
CA ALA A 95 -4.97 1.18 3.18
C ALA A 95 -5.16 -0.09 2.32
N GLN A 96 -4.13 -0.93 2.20
CA GLN A 96 -4.19 -2.19 1.46
C GLN A 96 -5.24 -3.14 2.04
N ASN A 97 -5.26 -3.32 3.36
CA ASN A 97 -6.25 -4.17 4.02
C ASN A 97 -7.68 -3.68 3.78
N SER A 98 -7.92 -2.37 3.90
CA SER A 98 -9.23 -1.78 3.61
C SER A 98 -9.66 -1.99 2.15
N PHE A 99 -8.73 -1.87 1.21
CA PHE A 99 -9.02 -2.09 -0.21
C PHE A 99 -9.32 -3.56 -0.52
N SER A 100 -8.57 -4.48 0.09
CA SER A 100 -8.82 -5.93 -0.04
C SER A 100 -10.19 -6.33 0.50
N GLU A 101 -10.59 -5.77 1.65
CA GLU A 101 -11.91 -6.02 2.22
C GLU A 101 -13.02 -5.55 1.28
N LYS A 102 -12.94 -4.30 0.79
CA LYS A 102 -13.91 -3.74 -0.17
C LYS A 102 -14.04 -4.56 -1.45
N LEU A 103 -12.91 -5.02 -2.00
CA LEU A 103 -12.91 -5.87 -3.19
C LEU A 103 -13.57 -7.22 -2.94
N THR A 104 -13.31 -7.83 -1.79
CA THR A 104 -13.90 -9.12 -1.43
C THR A 104 -15.41 -9.00 -1.25
N THR A 105 -15.87 -7.97 -0.52
CA THR A 105 -17.30 -7.68 -0.37
C THR A 105 -17.97 -7.42 -1.72
N SER A 106 -17.36 -6.62 -2.59
CA SER A 106 -17.91 -6.35 -3.92
C SER A 106 -17.98 -7.61 -4.80
N ALA A 107 -16.96 -8.48 -4.72
CA ALA A 107 -16.97 -9.76 -5.43
C ALA A 107 -18.11 -10.67 -4.94
N ASP A 108 -18.34 -10.73 -3.62
CA ASP A 108 -19.43 -11.51 -3.02
C ASP A 108 -20.81 -10.98 -3.45
N GLU A 109 -20.98 -9.65 -3.48
CA GLU A 109 -22.21 -9.01 -3.97
C GLU A 109 -22.49 -9.36 -5.43
N ILE A 110 -21.47 -9.31 -6.29
CA ILE A 110 -21.59 -9.68 -7.71
C ILE A 110 -21.94 -11.17 -7.84
N LEU A 111 -21.34 -12.04 -7.04
CA LEU A 111 -21.60 -13.48 -7.07
C LEU A 111 -23.02 -13.81 -6.58
N ALA A 112 -23.50 -13.13 -5.54
CA ALA A 112 -24.88 -13.21 -5.07
C ALA A 112 -25.86 -12.73 -6.14
N ALA A 113 -25.58 -11.59 -6.78
CA ALA A 113 -26.40 -11.05 -7.87
C ALA A 113 -26.47 -12.01 -9.07
N LYS A 114 -25.33 -12.60 -9.47
CA LYS A 114 -25.27 -13.63 -10.51
C LYS A 114 -26.13 -14.84 -10.17
N THR A 115 -26.02 -15.34 -8.94
CA THR A 115 -26.77 -16.52 -8.49
C THR A 115 -28.28 -16.25 -8.48
N ASN A 116 -28.68 -15.07 -7.99
CA ASN A 116 -30.07 -14.62 -8.03
C ASN A 116 -30.59 -14.51 -9.47
N PHE A 117 -29.79 -13.96 -10.38
CA PHE A 117 -30.15 -13.87 -11.79
C PHE A 117 -30.36 -15.25 -12.43
N ILE A 118 -29.46 -16.21 -12.19
CA ILE A 118 -29.58 -17.58 -12.71
C ILE A 118 -30.85 -18.26 -12.18
N ASN A 119 -31.12 -18.15 -10.88
CA ASN A 119 -32.30 -18.74 -10.26
C ASN A 119 -33.61 -18.13 -10.81
N ALA A 120 -33.64 -16.81 -11.01
CA ALA A 120 -34.76 -16.12 -11.62
C ALA A 120 -34.98 -16.59 -13.07
N PHE A 121 -33.89 -16.68 -13.85
CA PHE A 121 -33.95 -17.13 -15.24
C PHE A 121 -34.45 -18.58 -15.35
N GLN A 122 -33.96 -19.49 -14.52
CA GLN A 122 -34.41 -20.88 -14.48
C GLN A 122 -35.89 -20.99 -14.10
N THR A 123 -36.35 -20.20 -13.14
CA THR A 123 -37.76 -20.16 -12.73
C THR A 123 -38.67 -19.72 -13.87
N VAL A 124 -38.28 -18.67 -14.60
CA VAL A 124 -39.03 -18.17 -15.76
C VAL A 124 -39.01 -19.20 -16.89
N SER A 125 -37.85 -19.81 -17.17
CA SER A 125 -37.71 -20.85 -18.20
C SER A 125 -38.61 -22.05 -17.92
N PHE A 126 -38.66 -22.53 -16.67
CA PHE A 126 -39.50 -23.64 -16.27
C PHE A 126 -41.00 -23.29 -16.37
N ARG A 127 -41.38 -22.06 -16.00
CA ARG A 127 -42.76 -21.58 -16.16
C ARG A 127 -43.18 -21.50 -17.62
N LEU A 128 -42.31 -21.02 -18.50
CA LEU A 128 -42.62 -20.93 -19.93
C LEU A 128 -42.83 -22.32 -20.54
N SER A 129 -41.98 -23.29 -20.22
CA SER A 129 -42.12 -24.66 -20.73
C SER A 129 -43.38 -25.36 -20.19
N VAL A 130 -43.75 -25.16 -18.93
CA VAL A 130 -45.02 -25.70 -18.38
C VAL A 130 -46.25 -25.05 -19.05
N VAL A 131 -46.24 -23.73 -19.26
CA VAL A 131 -47.34 -23.03 -19.95
C VAL A 131 -47.44 -23.47 -21.42
N PHE A 132 -46.31 -23.63 -22.11
CA PHE A 132 -46.29 -24.16 -23.48
C PHE A 132 -46.81 -25.60 -23.54
N PHE A 133 -46.43 -26.46 -22.59
CA PHE A 133 -46.89 -27.84 -22.54
C PHE A 133 -48.41 -27.92 -22.33
N PHE A 134 -48.97 -27.16 -21.39
CA PHE A 134 -50.42 -27.08 -21.16
C PHE A 134 -51.19 -26.41 -22.31
N SER A 135 -50.59 -25.45 -23.03
CA SER A 135 -51.20 -24.89 -24.25
C SER A 135 -51.22 -25.91 -25.40
N CYS A 136 -50.13 -26.65 -25.63
CA CYS A 136 -50.07 -27.69 -26.66
C CYS A 136 -51.08 -28.82 -26.42
N ASP A 137 -51.23 -29.28 -25.17
CA ASP A 137 -52.21 -30.32 -24.82
C ASP A 137 -53.66 -29.86 -25.05
N ARG A 138 -53.93 -28.57 -24.84
CA ARG A 138 -55.26 -27.99 -25.07
C ARG A 138 -55.58 -27.81 -26.57
N TYR A 139 -54.59 -27.66 -27.44
CA TYR A 139 -54.80 -27.64 -28.90
C TYR A 139 -54.94 -29.05 -29.51
N LEU A 140 -54.35 -30.09 -28.90
CA LEU A 140 -54.46 -31.48 -29.35
C LEU A 140 -55.81 -32.13 -29.01
N LEU A 141 -56.54 -31.62 -28.01
CA LEU A 141 -57.90 -32.06 -27.65
C LEU A 141 -59.03 -31.29 -28.37
N LEU A 142 -58.70 -30.34 -29.24
CA LEU A 142 -59.67 -29.47 -29.92
C LEU A 142 -59.64 -29.56 -31.45
N SER A 143 -58.99 -30.57 -32.04
CA SER A 143 -59.19 -30.92 -33.45
C SER A 143 -60.50 -31.69 -33.61
N PRO A 144 -61.57 -31.11 -34.18
CA PRO A 144 -62.74 -31.88 -34.55
C PRO A 144 -62.37 -32.75 -35.76
N PHE A 145 -62.74 -34.02 -35.67
CA PHE A 145 -62.96 -34.86 -36.83
C PHE A 145 -64.01 -34.22 -37.76
#